data_AF-A0A923YWR0-F1
#
_entry.id   AF-A0A923YWR0-F1
#
_cell.length_a   1.000
_cell.length_b   1.000
_cell.length_c   1.000
_cell.angle_alpha   90.00
_cell.angle_beta   90.00
_cell.angle_gamma   90.00
#
_symmetry.space_group_name_H-M   'P 1'
#
loop_
_entity.id
_entity.type
_entity.pdbx_description
1 polymer ?
#
loop_
_entity_poly.entity_id
_entity_poly.type
_entity_poly.pdbx_seq_one_letter_code
_entity_poly.pdbx_strand_id
1 'polypeptide(L)'
;ATHVVPIIADIDAGFGNAEATYLLAKKMIEAGACALQIENQLSDEKQCGHQDGKVTVPHEDFNAKIRACRYAFMELGIDDGIIVARTDSLGAGLTKQIAVSKEPGDIGDQYNSFLDCEEIDPATARNGDVILNRDGKMMRPKRLPSNLFQFRAGTGADRCVLDCITSLQNGADLLWIETEKPHIEQIASMVDRIREVVPNAKLAYNNSPSFNWTLNFRQQVYDAWAEAGRDVSAYDRAKLMGIAYDETELGAEADEKIRDFQRASAARAGIFHHLITLPTYHTAALSTDSLAKEYFGEAAMLGYVKGVQREEIRQGIACVKHQNMSGSDVGDDHKEYFAGEAALKAGGTHNTMNQFAAA
;
A
#
# COMPACT_ATOMS: atom_id res chain seq x y z
N ALA A 1 18.90 -18.17 -14.91
CA ALA A 1 18.21 -17.64 -13.72
C ALA A 1 16.71 -17.81 -13.94
N THR A 2 15.94 -18.16 -12.91
CA THR A 2 14.47 -18.23 -13.01
C THR A 2 13.88 -16.82 -13.05
N HIS A 3 12.71 -16.65 -13.68
CA HIS A 3 11.93 -15.41 -13.62
C HIS A 3 11.05 -15.33 -12.36
N VAL A 4 11.04 -16.39 -11.53
CA VAL A 4 10.28 -16.44 -10.27
C VAL A 4 10.91 -15.48 -9.27
N VAL A 5 10.09 -14.57 -8.75
CA VAL A 5 10.44 -13.58 -7.73
C VAL A 5 9.43 -13.62 -6.58
N PRO A 6 9.79 -13.18 -5.35
CA PRO A 6 8.85 -13.05 -4.24
C PRO A 6 7.66 -12.14 -4.57
N ILE A 7 6.49 -12.45 -3.99
CA ILE A 7 5.29 -11.61 -4.08
C ILE A 7 4.75 -11.30 -2.68
N ILE A 8 4.45 -10.02 -2.43
CA ILE A 8 3.65 -9.57 -1.30
C ILE A 8 2.21 -9.43 -1.80
N ALA A 9 1.34 -10.34 -1.36
CA ALA A 9 -0.06 -10.35 -1.77
C ALA A 9 -0.93 -9.63 -0.72
N ASP A 10 -1.68 -8.63 -1.16
CA ASP A 10 -2.70 -7.95 -0.35
C ASP A 10 -3.92 -8.88 -0.18
N ILE A 11 -4.33 -9.12 1.06
CA ILE A 11 -5.52 -9.90 1.41
C ILE A 11 -6.59 -9.04 2.10
N ASP A 12 -6.52 -7.72 1.96
CA ASP A 12 -7.38 -6.73 2.60
C ASP A 12 -7.43 -6.96 4.12
N ALA A 13 -8.63 -6.88 4.70
CA ALA A 13 -8.91 -7.26 6.07
C ALA A 13 -9.28 -8.77 6.18
N GLY A 14 -8.89 -9.62 5.23
CA GLY A 14 -9.12 -11.07 5.27
C GLY A 14 -10.53 -11.53 4.87
N PHE A 15 -11.33 -10.65 4.26
CA PHE A 15 -12.66 -10.94 3.70
C PHE A 15 -13.65 -11.62 4.67
N GLY A 16 -13.52 -11.35 5.97
CA GLY A 16 -14.43 -11.87 6.99
C GLY A 16 -13.77 -12.02 8.37
N ASN A 17 -14.15 -13.10 9.07
CA ASN A 17 -13.57 -13.47 10.35
C ASN A 17 -12.18 -14.15 10.19
N ALA A 18 -11.60 -14.62 11.30
CA ALA A 18 -10.29 -15.29 11.29
C ALA A 18 -10.27 -16.60 10.47
N GLU A 19 -11.37 -17.37 10.46
CA GLU A 19 -11.45 -18.61 9.67
C GLU A 19 -11.47 -18.31 8.16
N ALA A 20 -12.28 -17.34 7.73
CA ALA A 20 -12.29 -16.87 6.34
C ALA A 20 -10.91 -16.33 5.92
N THR A 21 -10.24 -15.60 6.82
CA THR A 21 -8.87 -15.11 6.62
C THR A 21 -7.89 -16.27 6.39
N TYR A 22 -7.93 -17.30 7.23
CA TYR A 22 -7.09 -18.50 7.07
C TYR A 22 -7.35 -19.20 5.72
N LEU A 23 -8.61 -19.36 5.32
CA LEU A 23 -8.96 -20.00 4.04
C LEU A 23 -8.45 -19.22 2.83
N LEU A 24 -8.56 -17.89 2.87
CA LEU A 24 -8.01 -17.01 1.83
C LEU A 24 -6.48 -17.08 1.80
N ALA A 25 -5.84 -16.95 2.96
CA ALA A 25 -4.39 -17.04 3.11
C ALA A 25 -3.84 -18.36 2.53
N LYS A 26 -4.45 -19.49 2.88
CA LYS A 26 -4.08 -20.80 2.36
C LYS A 26 -4.10 -20.84 0.83
N LYS A 27 -5.18 -20.33 0.20
CA LYS A 27 -5.29 -20.28 -1.27
C LYS A 27 -4.25 -19.37 -1.92
N MET A 28 -3.94 -18.22 -1.30
CA MET A 28 -2.89 -17.31 -1.79
C MET A 28 -1.51 -17.96 -1.72
N ILE A 29 -1.22 -18.69 -0.65
CA ILE A 29 0.05 -19.40 -0.48
C ILE A 29 0.16 -20.58 -1.47
N GLU A 30 -0.89 -21.37 -1.65
CA GLU A 30 -0.96 -22.42 -2.68
C GLU A 30 -0.73 -21.88 -4.10
N ALA A 31 -1.14 -20.63 -4.37
CA ALA A 31 -0.88 -19.93 -5.63
C ALA A 31 0.56 -19.39 -5.77
N GLY A 32 1.38 -19.49 -4.72
CA GLY A 32 2.79 -19.09 -4.72
C GLY A 32 3.12 -17.83 -3.91
N ALA A 33 2.17 -17.28 -3.14
CA ALA A 33 2.46 -16.14 -2.28
C ALA A 33 3.36 -16.51 -1.09
N CYS A 34 4.53 -15.88 -1.00
CA CYS A 34 5.46 -16.05 0.12
C CYS A 34 5.27 -15.00 1.23
N ALA A 35 4.55 -13.91 0.93
CA ALA A 35 4.24 -12.84 1.87
C ALA A 35 2.78 -12.39 1.73
N LEU A 36 2.10 -12.21 2.86
CA LEU A 36 0.71 -11.75 2.91
C LEU A 36 0.64 -10.41 3.66
N GLN A 37 -0.02 -9.42 3.07
CA GLN A 37 -0.34 -8.17 3.75
C GLN A 37 -1.80 -8.16 4.20
N ILE A 38 -2.02 -7.89 5.48
CA ILE A 38 -3.36 -7.83 6.10
C ILE A 38 -3.55 -6.53 6.88
N GLU A 39 -4.75 -5.95 6.88
CA GLU A 39 -5.03 -4.64 7.50
C GLU A 39 -6.03 -4.67 8.65
N ASN A 40 -5.93 -3.69 9.55
CA ASN A 40 -6.77 -3.58 10.76
C ASN A 40 -8.10 -2.82 10.56
N GLN A 41 -8.53 -2.63 9.31
CA GLN A 41 -9.84 -2.08 9.00
C GLN A 41 -10.96 -3.11 9.22
N LEU A 42 -12.18 -2.62 9.46
CA LEU A 42 -13.38 -3.45 9.44
C LEU A 42 -13.72 -3.86 7.99
N SER A 43 -13.74 -5.17 7.71
CA SER A 43 -13.95 -5.71 6.36
C SER A 43 -15.23 -5.22 5.68
N ASP A 44 -16.34 -5.11 6.42
CA ASP A 44 -17.66 -4.74 5.88
C ASP A 44 -17.82 -3.23 5.65
N GLU A 45 -16.95 -2.41 6.23
CA GLU A 45 -16.92 -0.95 6.05
C GLU A 45 -15.57 -0.51 5.45
N LYS A 46 -14.88 -1.43 4.76
CA LYS A 46 -13.55 -1.21 4.20
C LYS A 46 -13.58 -0.05 3.20
N GLN A 47 -12.64 0.88 3.36
CA GLN A 47 -12.41 1.97 2.43
C GLN A 47 -10.95 1.93 1.95
N CYS A 48 -10.71 2.50 0.77
CA CYS A 48 -9.33 2.73 0.33
C CYS A 48 -8.59 3.58 1.38
N GLY A 49 -7.31 3.27 1.63
CA GLY A 49 -6.48 3.90 2.66
C GLY A 49 -6.38 5.44 2.61
N HIS A 50 -6.76 6.06 1.48
CA HIS A 50 -6.69 7.50 1.24
C HIS A 50 -8.03 8.25 1.42
N GLN A 51 -9.09 7.54 1.85
CA GLN A 51 -10.42 8.12 2.02
C GLN A 51 -10.73 8.45 3.48
N ASP A 52 -11.46 9.53 3.73
CA ASP A 52 -12.02 9.86 5.05
C ASP A 52 -13.12 8.87 5.46
N GLY A 53 -13.13 8.46 6.74
CA GLY A 53 -14.18 7.59 7.29
C GLY A 53 -13.77 6.14 7.55
N LYS A 54 -12.46 5.83 7.54
CA LYS A 54 -11.94 4.50 7.88
C LYS A 54 -12.31 4.08 9.31
N VAL A 55 -12.65 2.80 9.46
CA VAL A 55 -13.07 2.18 10.73
C VAL A 55 -12.07 1.09 11.10
N THR A 56 -11.43 1.19 12.27
CA THR A 56 -10.54 0.14 12.77
C THR A 56 -11.26 -0.86 13.66
N VAL A 57 -10.68 -2.05 13.79
CA VAL A 57 -11.08 -3.05 14.78
C VAL A 57 -10.14 -3.05 16.00
N PRO A 58 -10.59 -3.52 17.18
CA PRO A 58 -9.70 -3.75 18.31
C PRO A 58 -8.56 -4.72 17.98
N HIS A 59 -7.44 -4.60 18.69
CA HIS A 59 -6.24 -5.40 18.46
C HIS A 59 -6.48 -6.92 18.52
N GLU A 60 -7.35 -7.40 19.41
CA GLU A 60 -7.63 -8.84 19.51
C GLU A 60 -8.23 -9.44 18.23
N ASP A 61 -9.10 -8.69 17.56
CA ASP A 61 -9.70 -9.10 16.28
C ASP A 61 -8.62 -9.18 15.19
N PHE A 62 -7.74 -8.18 15.13
CA PHE A 62 -6.65 -8.15 14.15
C PHE A 62 -5.58 -9.21 14.44
N ASN A 63 -5.20 -9.39 15.70
CA ASN A 63 -4.25 -10.42 16.14
C ASN A 63 -4.77 -11.83 15.83
N ALA A 64 -6.09 -12.07 15.94
CA ALA A 64 -6.68 -13.34 15.53
C ALA A 64 -6.48 -13.61 14.02
N LYS A 65 -6.55 -12.57 13.18
CA LYS A 65 -6.31 -12.67 11.74
C LYS A 65 -4.83 -12.84 11.39
N ILE A 66 -3.91 -12.21 12.13
CA ILE A 66 -2.46 -12.47 12.02
C ILE A 66 -2.18 -13.95 12.33
N ARG A 67 -2.72 -14.48 13.43
CA ARG A 67 -2.60 -15.90 13.79
C ARG A 67 -3.18 -16.82 12.72
N ALA A 68 -4.32 -16.46 12.12
CA ALA A 68 -4.93 -17.21 11.03
C ALA A 68 -4.00 -17.32 9.80
N CYS A 69 -3.37 -16.20 9.41
CA CYS A 69 -2.37 -16.22 8.33
C CYS A 69 -1.17 -17.09 8.69
N ARG A 70 -0.66 -17.01 9.94
CA ARG A 70 0.46 -17.82 10.41
C ARG A 70 0.13 -19.32 10.37
N TYR A 71 -1.07 -19.72 10.81
CA TYR A 71 -1.49 -21.13 10.72
C TYR A 71 -1.57 -21.64 9.29
N ALA A 72 -1.98 -20.81 8.32
CA ALA A 72 -2.00 -21.19 6.92
C ALA A 72 -0.58 -21.49 6.39
N PHE A 73 0.40 -20.65 6.73
CA PHE A 73 1.81 -20.91 6.40
C PHE A 73 2.34 -22.19 7.05
N MET A 74 2.09 -22.36 8.35
CA MET A 74 2.55 -23.54 9.11
C MET A 74 1.96 -24.84 8.58
N GLU A 75 0.67 -24.85 8.24
CA GLU A 75 0.01 -26.04 7.68
C GLU A 75 0.58 -26.45 6.32
N LEU A 76 0.90 -25.47 5.48
CA LEU A 76 1.50 -25.72 4.17
C LEU A 76 3.01 -25.97 4.23
N GLY A 77 3.61 -25.98 5.43
CA GLY A 77 5.04 -26.23 5.63
C GLY A 77 5.95 -25.10 5.14
N ILE A 78 5.46 -23.86 5.15
CA ILE A 78 6.20 -22.67 4.72
C ILE A 78 6.64 -21.90 5.96
N ASP A 79 7.71 -22.37 6.59
CA ASP A 79 8.20 -21.84 7.87
C ASP A 79 8.65 -20.37 7.78
N ASP A 80 9.20 -19.95 6.62
CA ASP A 80 9.70 -18.59 6.37
C ASP A 80 8.63 -17.64 5.77
N GLY A 81 7.35 -18.00 5.85
CA GLY A 81 6.25 -17.15 5.37
C GLY A 81 6.20 -15.80 6.08
N ILE A 82 6.05 -14.72 5.32
CA ILE A 82 6.09 -13.34 5.83
C ILE A 82 4.69 -12.75 5.98
N ILE A 83 4.42 -12.12 7.12
CA ILE A 83 3.19 -11.38 7.39
C ILE A 83 3.50 -9.89 7.49
N VAL A 84 2.88 -9.09 6.63
CA VAL A 84 2.92 -7.62 6.67
C VAL A 84 1.66 -7.12 7.37
N ALA A 85 1.81 -6.57 8.57
CA ALA A 85 0.70 -5.98 9.32
C ALA A 85 0.53 -4.51 8.93
N ARG A 86 -0.57 -4.21 8.26
CA ARG A 86 -0.95 -2.85 7.87
C ARG A 86 -1.85 -2.21 8.93
N THR A 87 -1.48 -1.00 9.33
CA THR A 87 -2.35 -0.12 10.13
C THR A 87 -2.87 1.03 9.28
N ASP A 88 -4.18 1.27 9.40
CA ASP A 88 -4.89 2.42 8.83
C ASP A 88 -5.24 3.49 9.86
N SER A 89 -4.75 3.34 11.10
CA SER A 89 -5.09 4.20 12.23
C SER A 89 -4.80 5.68 12.00
N LEU A 90 -3.80 6.04 11.19
CA LEU A 90 -3.43 7.42 10.95
C LEU A 90 -4.59 8.25 10.38
N GLY A 91 -5.30 7.68 9.42
CA GLY A 91 -6.47 8.29 8.78
C GLY A 91 -7.82 7.77 9.30
N ALA A 92 -7.83 6.82 10.24
CA ALA A 92 -9.05 6.27 10.80
C ALA A 92 -9.46 7.04 12.06
N GLY A 93 -10.62 7.69 11.99
CA GLY A 93 -11.23 8.40 13.11
C GLY A 93 -12.32 7.60 13.85
N LEU A 94 -12.61 6.37 13.41
CA LEU A 94 -13.79 5.61 13.82
C LEU A 94 -13.45 4.18 14.24
N THR A 95 -14.30 3.61 15.10
CA THR A 95 -14.33 2.18 15.43
C THR A 95 -15.77 1.70 15.59
N LYS A 96 -16.02 0.42 15.26
CA LYS A 96 -17.31 -0.22 15.47
C LYS A 96 -17.48 -0.75 16.89
N GLN A 97 -16.37 -1.06 17.56
CA GLN A 97 -16.38 -1.78 18.82
C GLN A 97 -15.69 -0.96 19.91
N ILE A 98 -16.21 -1.05 21.12
CA ILE A 98 -15.45 -0.72 22.33
C ILE A 98 -14.74 -2.00 22.72
N ALA A 99 -13.41 -1.95 22.80
CA ALA A 99 -12.61 -3.14 23.07
C ALA A 99 -12.91 -3.70 24.46
N VAL A 100 -12.91 -5.02 24.60
CA VAL A 100 -12.99 -5.65 25.91
C VAL A 100 -11.67 -5.41 26.64
N SER A 101 -11.74 -4.88 27.86
CA SER A 101 -10.62 -4.73 28.77
C SER A 101 -10.89 -5.53 30.05
N LYS A 102 -9.85 -6.18 30.57
CA LYS A 102 -9.88 -6.97 31.80
C LYS A 102 -9.20 -6.25 32.95
N GLU A 103 -8.15 -5.48 32.66
CA GLU A 103 -7.39 -4.73 33.65
C GLU A 103 -6.91 -3.38 33.08
N PRO A 104 -6.77 -2.34 33.93
CA PRO A 104 -6.27 -1.04 33.49
C PRO A 104 -4.89 -1.15 32.81
N GLY A 105 -4.73 -0.47 31.68
CA GLY A 105 -3.51 -0.48 30.88
C GLY A 105 -3.35 -1.69 29.96
N ASP A 106 -4.27 -2.67 29.94
CA ASP A 106 -4.25 -3.71 28.92
C ASP A 106 -4.54 -3.16 27.51
N ILE A 107 -4.35 -3.98 26.48
CA ILE A 107 -4.48 -3.53 25.09
C ILE A 107 -5.89 -3.03 24.75
N GLY A 108 -6.92 -3.57 25.42
CA GLY A 108 -8.29 -3.12 25.26
C GLY A 108 -8.52 -1.75 25.89
N ASP A 109 -7.97 -1.52 27.10
CA ASP A 109 -8.02 -0.23 27.78
C ASP A 109 -7.26 0.84 27.00
N GLN A 110 -6.05 0.53 26.52
CA GLN A 110 -5.26 1.43 25.68
C GLN A 110 -6.00 1.82 24.40
N TYR A 111 -6.62 0.86 23.70
CA TYR A 111 -7.45 1.14 22.52
C TYR A 111 -8.62 2.07 22.86
N ASN A 112 -9.36 1.74 23.92
CA ASN A 112 -10.49 2.53 24.36
C ASN A 112 -10.07 3.92 24.82
N SER A 113 -8.88 4.08 25.40
CA SER A 113 -8.35 5.34 25.91
C SER A 113 -8.33 6.45 24.86
N PHE A 114 -8.31 6.12 23.56
CA PHE A 114 -8.34 7.07 22.45
C PHE A 114 -9.75 7.56 22.07
N LEU A 115 -10.82 6.91 22.57
CA LEU A 115 -12.19 7.32 22.28
C LEU A 115 -12.44 8.77 22.73
N ASP A 116 -13.13 9.53 21.88
CA ASP A 116 -13.62 10.86 22.20
C ASP A 116 -14.87 10.73 23.05
N CYS A 117 -14.73 11.04 24.34
CA CYS A 117 -15.79 10.87 25.32
C CYS A 117 -16.05 12.17 26.06
N GLU A 118 -17.32 12.37 26.42
CA GLU A 118 -17.73 13.37 27.40
C GLU A 118 -18.02 12.70 28.74
N GLU A 119 -17.55 13.30 29.84
CA GLU A 119 -17.94 12.88 31.19
C GLU A 119 -19.39 13.30 31.42
N ILE A 120 -20.21 12.38 31.93
CA ILE A 120 -21.64 12.64 32.16
C ILE A 120 -22.06 12.31 33.59
N ASP A 121 -23.02 13.07 34.10
CA ASP A 121 -23.75 12.73 35.31
C ASP A 121 -24.83 11.68 34.97
N PRO A 122 -24.95 10.58 35.73
CA PRO A 122 -26.00 9.57 35.52
C PRO A 122 -27.42 10.16 35.49
N ALA A 123 -27.70 11.26 36.19
CA ALA A 123 -28.98 11.95 36.14
C ALA A 123 -29.28 12.60 34.77
N THR A 124 -28.25 12.81 33.94
CA THR A 124 -28.34 13.40 32.59
C THR A 124 -28.26 12.36 31.47
N ALA A 125 -28.11 11.08 31.81
CA ALA A 125 -28.08 9.99 30.84
C ALA A 125 -29.44 9.87 30.13
N ARG A 126 -29.41 9.66 28.82
CA ARG A 126 -30.62 9.51 28.00
C ARG A 126 -30.85 8.04 27.70
N ASN A 127 -32.12 7.68 27.47
CA ASN A 127 -32.46 6.33 27.02
C ASN A 127 -31.69 5.97 25.73
N GLY A 128 -30.95 4.86 25.76
CA GLY A 128 -30.15 4.37 24.62
C GLY A 128 -28.71 4.92 24.55
N ASP A 129 -28.28 5.77 25.48
CA ASP A 129 -26.87 6.13 25.60
C ASP A 129 -26.02 4.88 25.92
N VAL A 130 -24.85 4.79 25.27
CA VAL A 130 -23.80 3.82 25.64
C VAL A 130 -22.83 4.55 26.54
N ILE A 131 -22.53 3.96 27.70
CA ILE A 131 -21.67 4.55 28.72
C ILE A 131 -20.57 3.54 29.04
N LEU A 132 -19.33 4.01 29.15
CA LEU A 132 -18.20 3.22 29.63
C LEU A 132 -17.61 3.87 30.88
N ASN A 133 -17.05 3.05 31.77
CA ASN A 133 -16.28 3.54 32.90
C ASN A 133 -14.83 3.75 32.47
N ARG A 134 -14.27 4.95 32.71
CA ARG A 134 -12.84 5.24 32.55
C ARG A 134 -12.37 5.98 33.79
N ASP A 135 -11.36 5.43 34.46
CA ASP A 135 -10.79 6.02 35.68
C ASP A 135 -11.84 6.34 36.77
N GLY A 136 -12.85 5.48 36.90
CA GLY A 136 -13.95 5.64 37.88
C GLY A 136 -15.03 6.63 37.45
N LYS A 137 -14.94 7.21 36.24
CA LYS A 137 -15.88 8.20 35.72
C LYS A 137 -16.81 7.58 34.67
N MET A 138 -18.06 8.05 34.64
CA MET A 138 -19.02 7.68 33.59
C MET A 138 -18.78 8.52 32.35
N MET A 139 -18.32 7.87 31.29
CA MET A 139 -17.96 8.48 30.03
C MET A 139 -18.92 8.05 28.94
N ARG A 140 -19.46 9.01 28.18
CA ARG A 140 -20.26 8.76 26.98
C ARG A 140 -19.38 8.98 25.74
N PRO A 141 -18.97 7.93 25.00
CA PRO A 141 -18.25 8.10 23.76
C PRO A 141 -19.14 8.75 22.69
N LYS A 142 -18.57 9.67 21.91
CA LYS A 142 -19.23 10.23 20.75
C LYS A 142 -19.54 9.11 19.75
N ARG A 143 -20.80 9.04 19.34
CA ARG A 143 -21.33 7.96 18.50
C ARG A 143 -22.12 8.55 17.34
N LEU A 144 -21.83 8.07 16.13
CA LEU A 144 -22.53 8.47 14.91
C LEU A 144 -23.86 7.71 14.75
N PRO A 145 -24.83 8.25 13.95
CA PRO A 145 -26.06 7.52 13.61
C PRO A 145 -25.82 6.15 12.95
N SER A 146 -24.68 5.96 12.28
CA SER A 146 -24.22 4.68 11.71
C SER A 146 -23.73 3.66 12.76
N ASN A 147 -23.87 3.99 14.04
CA ASN A 147 -23.44 3.17 15.17
C ASN A 147 -21.91 2.94 15.21
N LEU A 148 -21.14 3.99 14.87
CA LEU A 148 -19.68 4.03 14.98
C LEU A 148 -19.27 4.98 16.09
N PHE A 149 -18.23 4.63 16.85
CA PHE A 149 -17.64 5.47 17.87
C PHE A 149 -16.48 6.28 17.29
N GLN A 150 -16.27 7.49 17.80
CA GLN A 150 -15.21 8.39 17.35
C GLN A 150 -13.98 8.32 18.26
N PHE A 151 -12.80 8.31 17.65
CA PHE A 151 -11.54 8.62 18.34
C PHE A 151 -11.33 10.13 18.42
N ARG A 152 -10.55 10.57 19.41
CA ARG A 152 -10.12 11.98 19.48
C ARG A 152 -9.27 12.33 18.28
N ALA A 153 -9.47 13.55 17.75
CA ALA A 153 -8.61 14.11 16.71
C ALA A 153 -7.14 14.16 17.17
N GLY A 154 -6.20 14.02 16.24
CA GLY A 154 -4.76 14.06 16.53
C GLY A 154 -4.16 12.78 17.12
N THR A 155 -4.97 11.75 17.42
CA THR A 155 -4.47 10.48 18.01
C THR A 155 -3.95 9.46 16.98
N GLY A 156 -3.98 9.79 15.68
CA GLY A 156 -3.67 8.84 14.60
C GLY A 156 -2.27 8.24 14.70
N ALA A 157 -1.25 9.07 14.91
CA ALA A 157 0.14 8.62 15.03
C ALA A 157 0.36 7.75 16.27
N ASP A 158 -0.23 8.12 17.41
CA ASP A 158 -0.12 7.34 18.66
C ASP A 158 -0.75 5.95 18.52
N ARG A 159 -1.92 5.88 17.86
CA ARG A 159 -2.57 4.60 17.55
C ARG A 159 -1.76 3.78 16.57
N CYS A 160 -1.20 4.36 15.50
CA CYS A 160 -0.31 3.62 14.60
C CYS A 160 0.91 3.01 15.31
N VAL A 161 1.53 3.75 16.23
CA VAL A 161 2.66 3.23 17.02
C VAL A 161 2.22 2.05 17.88
N LEU A 162 1.08 2.16 18.57
CA LEU A 162 0.51 1.06 19.37
C LEU A 162 0.18 -0.17 18.50
N ASP A 163 -0.48 0.03 17.37
CA ASP A 163 -0.85 -1.03 16.42
C ASP A 163 0.40 -1.79 15.93
N CYS A 164 1.45 -1.05 15.57
CA CYS A 164 2.68 -1.59 15.03
C CYS A 164 3.46 -2.41 16.06
N ILE A 165 3.65 -1.87 17.26
CA ILE A 165 4.32 -2.59 18.36
C ILE A 165 3.55 -3.87 18.67
N THR A 166 2.22 -3.76 18.81
CA THR A 166 1.36 -4.91 19.10
C THR A 166 1.46 -5.97 18.01
N SER A 167 1.45 -5.57 16.74
CA SER A 167 1.53 -6.52 15.61
C SER A 167 2.84 -7.30 15.61
N LEU A 168 3.99 -6.63 15.80
CA LEU A 168 5.29 -7.30 15.84
C LEU A 168 5.43 -8.23 17.06
N GLN A 169 4.87 -7.84 18.21
CA GLN A 169 4.84 -8.70 19.40
C GLN A 169 3.89 -9.90 19.28
N ASN A 170 3.01 -9.91 18.27
CA ASN A 170 1.98 -10.94 18.07
C ASN A 170 2.09 -11.68 16.72
N GLY A 171 3.27 -11.67 16.09
CA GLY A 171 3.61 -12.59 15.00
C GLY A 171 3.65 -12.01 13.59
N ALA A 172 3.53 -10.68 13.44
CA ALA A 172 3.85 -10.00 12.19
C ALA A 172 5.37 -9.87 12.01
N ASP A 173 5.82 -9.86 10.76
CA ASP A 173 7.25 -9.79 10.39
C ASP A 173 7.64 -8.41 9.85
N LEU A 174 6.70 -7.74 9.18
CA LEU A 174 6.86 -6.40 8.61
C LEU A 174 5.66 -5.52 8.98
N LEU A 175 5.88 -4.20 8.97
CA LEU A 175 4.86 -3.20 9.20
C LEU A 175 4.52 -2.44 7.92
N TRP A 176 3.28 -2.01 7.80
CA TRP A 176 2.84 -1.01 6.81
C TRP A 176 2.01 0.04 7.54
N ILE A 177 2.44 1.30 7.50
CA ILE A 177 1.65 2.42 8.02
C ILE A 177 1.10 3.19 6.82
N GLU A 178 -0.22 3.20 6.64
CA GLU A 178 -0.83 3.97 5.55
C GLU A 178 -0.76 5.47 5.89
N THR A 179 -0.08 6.24 5.05
CA THR A 179 0.10 7.69 5.22
C THR A 179 -0.73 8.50 4.23
N GLU A 180 -1.09 9.73 4.59
CA GLU A 180 -1.86 10.64 3.73
C GLU A 180 -1.00 11.41 2.71
N LYS A 181 0.32 11.39 2.88
CA LYS A 181 1.29 12.12 2.04
C LYS A 181 2.69 11.48 2.08
N PRO A 182 3.54 11.72 1.06
CA PRO A 182 4.92 11.23 1.06
C PRO A 182 5.82 12.18 1.87
N HIS A 183 5.98 11.91 3.17
CA HIS A 183 6.76 12.77 4.09
C HIS A 183 7.69 11.96 5.00
N ILE A 184 9.00 12.08 4.78
CA ILE A 184 10.02 11.23 5.43
C ILE A 184 10.00 11.39 6.95
N GLU A 185 10.01 12.61 7.49
CA GLU A 185 10.05 12.79 8.96
C GLU A 185 8.74 12.39 9.65
N GLN A 186 7.62 12.36 8.91
CA GLN A 186 6.35 11.93 9.48
C GLN A 186 6.39 10.43 9.74
N ILE A 187 6.79 9.66 8.73
CA ILE A 187 6.94 8.20 8.90
C ILE A 187 8.08 7.89 9.87
N ALA A 188 9.21 8.60 9.79
CA ALA A 188 10.37 8.33 10.62
C ALA A 188 10.11 8.57 12.12
N SER A 189 9.40 9.65 12.48
CA SER A 189 9.05 9.92 13.88
C SER A 189 8.15 8.83 14.50
N MET A 190 7.27 8.20 13.72
CA MET A 190 6.52 7.03 14.19
C MET A 190 7.43 5.80 14.31
N VAL A 191 8.33 5.57 13.35
CA VAL A 191 9.26 4.44 13.40
C VAL A 191 10.23 4.54 14.56
N ASP A 192 10.73 5.73 14.88
CA ASP A 192 11.63 5.96 16.01
C ASP A 192 10.97 5.46 17.32
N ARG A 193 9.71 5.84 17.56
CA ARG A 193 8.91 5.39 18.72
C ARG A 193 8.64 3.88 18.71
N ILE A 194 8.41 3.28 17.54
CA ILE A 194 8.26 1.82 17.43
C ILE A 194 9.57 1.13 17.79
N ARG A 195 10.71 1.65 17.33
CA ARG A 195 12.04 1.08 17.55
C ARG A 195 12.58 1.27 18.95
N GLU A 196 12.04 2.19 19.75
CA GLU A 196 12.27 2.22 21.20
C GLU A 196 11.85 0.91 21.87
N VAL A 197 10.84 0.21 21.32
CA VAL A 197 10.32 -1.06 21.85
C VAL A 197 10.78 -2.26 21.02
N VAL A 198 10.78 -2.14 19.68
CA VAL A 198 11.19 -3.20 18.75
C VAL A 198 12.30 -2.69 17.82
N PRO A 199 13.58 -2.70 18.26
CA PRO A 199 14.68 -2.00 17.59
C PRO A 199 14.91 -2.37 16.13
N ASN A 200 14.58 -3.59 15.74
CA ASN A 200 14.77 -4.13 14.40
C ASN A 200 13.52 -4.03 13.51
N ALA A 201 12.47 -3.29 13.93
CA ALA A 201 11.26 -3.09 13.14
C ALA A 201 11.58 -2.58 11.73
N LYS A 202 10.91 -3.17 10.72
CA LYS A 202 11.06 -2.88 9.29
C LYS A 202 9.71 -2.53 8.68
N LEU A 203 9.72 -1.62 7.71
CA LEU A 203 8.50 -1.17 7.03
C LEU A 203 8.47 -1.60 5.56
N ALA A 204 7.29 -1.98 5.08
CA ALA A 204 6.89 -1.83 3.70
C ALA A 204 6.18 -0.46 3.55
N TYR A 205 6.54 0.31 2.54
CA TYR A 205 6.01 1.66 2.32
C TYR A 205 5.37 1.80 0.94
N ASN A 206 4.13 2.28 0.95
CA ASN A 206 3.38 2.60 -0.25
C ASN A 206 3.76 4.00 -0.76
N ASN A 207 4.49 4.04 -1.87
CA ASN A 207 4.73 5.24 -2.65
C ASN A 207 3.48 5.50 -3.50
N SER A 208 2.40 5.91 -2.84
CA SER A 208 1.06 5.90 -3.42
C SER A 208 0.96 6.77 -4.68
N PRO A 209 0.37 6.26 -5.77
CA PRO A 209 0.06 7.08 -6.94
C PRO A 209 -1.12 8.03 -6.70
N SER A 210 -1.85 7.88 -5.58
CA SER A 210 -2.88 8.82 -5.15
C SER A 210 -2.30 10.13 -4.59
N PHE A 211 -1.00 10.14 -4.27
CA PHE A 211 -0.32 11.38 -3.88
C PHE A 211 -0.06 12.26 -5.11
N ASN A 212 -0.31 13.55 -4.98
CA ASN A 212 0.28 14.52 -5.90
C ASN A 212 1.75 14.76 -5.48
N TRP A 213 2.68 13.98 -6.05
CA TRP A 213 4.10 14.00 -5.69
C TRP A 213 4.74 15.38 -5.87
N THR A 214 4.63 15.98 -7.05
CA THR A 214 5.21 17.30 -7.35
C THR A 214 4.70 18.37 -6.40
N LEU A 215 3.38 18.44 -6.18
CA LEU A 215 2.82 19.44 -5.27
C LEU A 215 3.29 19.25 -3.82
N ASN A 216 3.30 18.00 -3.33
CA ASN A 216 3.76 17.70 -1.98
C ASN A 216 5.23 18.09 -1.78
N PHE A 217 6.12 17.72 -2.69
CA PHE A 217 7.54 18.02 -2.55
C PHE A 217 7.88 19.49 -2.78
N ARG A 218 7.22 20.16 -3.72
CA ARG A 218 7.38 21.62 -3.89
C ARG A 218 6.92 22.39 -2.64
N GLN A 219 5.82 21.98 -2.00
CA GLN A 219 5.38 22.57 -0.73
C GLN A 219 6.37 22.29 0.40
N GLN A 220 6.90 21.06 0.51
CA GLN A 220 7.93 20.73 1.50
C GLN A 220 9.20 21.57 1.31
N VAL A 221 9.67 21.75 0.07
CA VAL A 221 10.83 22.62 -0.24
C VAL A 221 10.51 24.08 0.10
N TYR A 222 9.34 24.58 -0.31
CA TYR A 222 8.89 25.94 0.01
C TYR A 222 8.93 26.20 1.52
N ASP A 223 8.32 25.31 2.31
CA ASP A 223 8.22 25.45 3.76
C ASP A 223 9.61 25.39 4.40
N ALA A 224 10.47 24.46 3.97
CA ALA A 224 11.86 24.36 4.44
C ALA A 224 12.69 25.62 4.12
N TRP A 225 12.51 26.19 2.92
CA TRP A 225 13.18 27.44 2.53
C TRP A 225 12.71 28.63 3.37
N ALA A 226 11.39 28.74 3.59
CA ALA A 226 10.81 29.78 4.42
C ALA A 226 11.31 29.69 5.87
N GLU A 227 11.35 28.49 6.45
CA GLU A 227 11.90 28.23 7.79
C GLU A 227 13.39 28.56 7.88
N ALA A 228 14.15 28.31 6.81
CA ALA A 228 15.56 28.67 6.71
C ALA A 228 15.81 30.17 6.41
N GLY A 229 14.76 30.99 6.29
CA GLY A 229 14.86 32.43 6.01
C GLY A 229 15.25 32.78 4.57
N ARG A 230 15.12 31.85 3.62
CA ARG A 230 15.30 32.14 2.19
C ARG A 230 14.12 32.96 1.67
N ASP A 231 14.38 33.81 0.67
CA ASP A 231 13.31 34.57 0.00
C ASP A 231 12.45 33.64 -0.86
N VAL A 232 11.19 33.49 -0.46
CA VAL A 232 10.18 32.70 -1.16
C VAL A 232 9.11 33.56 -1.83
N SER A 233 9.27 34.89 -1.85
CA SER A 233 8.25 35.84 -2.35
C SER A 233 7.90 35.66 -3.83
N ALA A 234 8.80 35.06 -4.63
CA ALA A 234 8.56 34.71 -6.02
C ALA A 234 7.65 33.47 -6.22
N TYR A 235 7.34 32.74 -5.15
CA TYR A 235 6.60 31.49 -5.19
C TYR A 235 5.22 31.65 -4.52
N ASP A 236 4.15 31.39 -5.26
CA ASP A 236 2.80 31.29 -4.70
C ASP A 236 2.61 29.84 -4.23
N ARG A 237 2.68 29.62 -2.90
CA ARG A 237 2.56 28.30 -2.27
C ARG A 237 1.33 27.51 -2.72
N ALA A 238 0.22 28.20 -3.03
CA ALA A 238 -1.02 27.57 -3.48
C ALA A 238 -0.99 27.13 -4.96
N LYS A 239 -0.04 27.63 -5.75
CA LYS A 239 0.07 27.38 -7.20
C LYS A 239 1.34 26.64 -7.60
N LEU A 240 2.03 26.03 -6.65
CA LEU A 240 3.31 25.35 -6.89
C LEU A 240 3.24 24.19 -7.90
N MET A 241 2.07 23.66 -8.22
CA MET A 241 1.91 22.66 -9.29
C MET A 241 2.03 23.25 -10.72
N GLY A 242 2.05 24.58 -10.86
CA GLY A 242 2.07 25.22 -12.17
C GLY A 242 3.37 24.98 -12.95
N ILE A 243 3.24 24.90 -14.28
CA ILE A 243 4.35 24.74 -15.25
C ILE A 243 5.41 25.85 -15.09
N ALA A 244 4.99 27.04 -14.65
CA ALA A 244 5.88 28.16 -14.40
C ALA A 244 6.98 27.86 -13.36
N TYR A 245 6.83 26.80 -12.56
CA TYR A 245 7.80 26.39 -11.54
C TYR A 245 8.72 25.23 -11.96
N ASP A 246 8.54 24.65 -13.15
CA ASP A 246 9.28 23.44 -13.59
C ASP A 246 10.80 23.68 -13.66
N GLU A 247 11.22 24.82 -14.21
CA GLU A 247 12.64 25.18 -14.39
C GLU A 247 13.17 26.06 -13.25
N THR A 248 12.43 26.19 -12.15
CA THR A 248 12.87 27.00 -11.00
C THR A 248 13.77 26.21 -10.06
N GLU A 249 14.59 26.90 -9.27
CA GLU A 249 15.44 26.25 -8.27
C GLU A 249 14.61 25.41 -7.26
N LEU A 250 13.42 25.90 -6.88
CA LEU A 250 12.50 25.17 -6.01
C LEU A 250 11.96 23.91 -6.70
N GLY A 251 11.61 24.01 -7.98
CA GLY A 251 11.17 22.88 -8.79
C GLY A 251 12.26 21.80 -8.91
N ALA A 252 13.48 22.21 -9.25
CA ALA A 252 14.63 21.33 -9.37
C ALA A 252 14.99 20.64 -8.04
N GLU A 253 14.96 21.35 -6.90
CA GLU A 253 15.19 20.75 -5.59
C GLU A 253 14.06 19.77 -5.21
N ALA A 254 12.81 20.08 -5.54
CA ALA A 254 11.69 19.17 -5.30
C ALA A 254 11.82 17.86 -6.09
N ASP A 255 12.20 17.93 -7.37
CA ASP A 255 12.41 16.75 -8.21
C ASP A 255 13.60 15.91 -7.72
N GLU A 256 14.67 16.56 -7.25
CA GLU A 256 15.80 15.88 -6.63
C GLU A 256 15.37 15.13 -5.35
N LYS A 257 14.53 15.73 -4.51
CA LYS A 257 13.96 15.06 -3.33
C LYS A 257 13.04 13.89 -3.70
N ILE A 258 12.25 14.01 -4.77
CA ILE A 258 11.42 12.89 -5.28
C ILE A 258 12.33 11.74 -5.74
N ARG A 259 13.37 12.04 -6.51
CA ARG A 259 14.37 11.07 -6.99
C ARG A 259 15.05 10.34 -5.82
N ASP A 260 15.40 11.06 -4.77
CA ASP A 260 16.08 10.52 -3.58
C ASP A 260 15.12 9.85 -2.58
N PHE A 261 13.80 10.03 -2.72
CA PHE A 261 12.83 9.70 -1.68
C PHE A 261 12.99 8.29 -1.13
N GLN A 262 13.08 7.28 -2.00
CA GLN A 262 13.20 5.88 -1.56
C GLN A 262 14.49 5.62 -0.78
N ARG A 263 15.62 6.14 -1.28
CA ARG A 263 16.93 5.97 -0.63
C ARG A 263 16.98 6.69 0.72
N ALA A 264 16.55 7.96 0.75
CA ALA A 264 16.54 8.77 1.95
C ALA A 264 15.60 8.20 3.03
N SER A 265 14.39 7.79 2.64
CA SER A 265 13.41 7.25 3.58
C SER A 265 13.75 5.84 4.06
N ALA A 266 14.37 5.00 3.24
CA ALA A 266 14.95 3.73 3.68
C ALA A 266 16.02 3.95 4.77
N ALA A 267 16.93 4.91 4.55
CA ALA A 267 17.97 5.24 5.52
C ALA A 267 17.42 5.84 6.83
N ARG A 268 16.47 6.78 6.73
CA ARG A 268 15.96 7.55 7.87
C ARG A 268 14.87 6.82 8.67
N ALA A 269 13.98 6.12 7.99
CA ALA A 269 12.79 5.49 8.57
C ALA A 269 12.83 3.95 8.53
N GLY A 270 13.95 3.35 8.09
CA GLY A 270 14.09 1.89 8.09
C GLY A 270 13.13 1.16 7.17
N ILE A 271 12.72 1.80 6.07
CA ILE A 271 11.87 1.19 5.05
C ILE A 271 12.69 0.12 4.32
N PHE A 272 12.21 -1.12 4.44
CA PHE A 272 12.80 -2.30 3.82
C PHE A 272 12.31 -2.51 2.40
N HIS A 273 11.02 -2.23 2.14
CA HIS A 273 10.40 -2.45 0.85
C HIS A 273 9.61 -1.22 0.40
N HIS A 274 9.87 -0.76 -0.83
CA HIS A 274 9.11 0.29 -1.50
C HIS A 274 8.25 -0.33 -2.60
N LEU A 275 6.96 0.01 -2.62
CA LEU A 275 6.05 -0.38 -3.69
C LEU A 275 5.24 0.82 -4.18
N ILE A 276 4.66 0.70 -5.36
CA ILE A 276 3.57 1.54 -5.84
C ILE A 276 2.41 0.58 -6.02
N THR A 277 1.24 0.85 -5.44
CA THR A 277 0.11 -0.10 -5.42
C THR A 277 -0.50 -0.34 -6.80
N LEU A 278 -0.75 0.72 -7.57
CA LEU A 278 -1.45 0.64 -8.86
C LEU A 278 -0.72 1.34 -10.03
N PRO A 279 0.62 1.19 -10.17
CA PRO A 279 1.38 1.84 -11.25
C PRO A 279 0.92 1.34 -12.62
N THR A 280 0.68 0.04 -12.75
CA THR A 280 0.31 -0.61 -14.01
C THR A 280 -1.11 -0.31 -14.45
N TYR A 281 -2.02 0.03 -13.52
CA TYR A 281 -3.33 0.58 -13.86
C TYR A 281 -3.17 1.88 -14.66
N HIS A 282 -2.36 2.81 -14.14
CA HIS A 282 -2.11 4.09 -14.79
C HIS A 282 -1.34 3.94 -16.11
N THR A 283 -0.29 3.10 -16.16
CA THR A 283 0.50 2.95 -17.38
C THR A 283 -0.28 2.21 -18.48
N ALA A 284 -1.14 1.25 -18.14
CA ALA A 284 -2.02 0.60 -19.11
C ALA A 284 -3.05 1.58 -19.69
N ALA A 285 -3.70 2.39 -18.83
CA ALA A 285 -4.66 3.40 -19.27
C ALA A 285 -3.99 4.47 -20.16
N LEU A 286 -2.86 5.03 -19.72
CA LEU A 286 -2.14 6.08 -20.44
C LEU A 286 -1.61 5.61 -21.80
N SER A 287 -0.98 4.43 -21.84
CA SER A 287 -0.45 3.87 -23.10
C SER A 287 -1.57 3.56 -24.10
N THR A 288 -2.70 3.04 -23.61
CA THR A 288 -3.89 2.78 -24.46
C THR A 288 -4.49 4.07 -25.01
N ASP A 289 -4.67 5.10 -24.17
CA ASP A 289 -5.18 6.40 -24.60
C ASP A 289 -4.24 7.07 -25.63
N SER A 290 -2.94 7.08 -25.36
CA SER A 290 -1.93 7.66 -26.26
C SER A 290 -1.92 6.97 -27.62
N LEU A 291 -1.94 5.62 -27.63
CA LEU A 291 -1.96 4.85 -28.87
C LEU A 291 -3.28 5.05 -29.63
N ALA A 292 -4.42 5.04 -28.95
CA ALA A 292 -5.72 5.23 -29.59
C ALA A 292 -5.82 6.61 -30.25
N LYS A 293 -5.34 7.68 -29.58
CA LYS A 293 -5.31 9.04 -30.14
C LYS A 293 -4.48 9.13 -31.42
N GLU A 294 -3.30 8.52 -31.43
CA GLU A 294 -2.44 8.51 -32.61
C GLU A 294 -3.01 7.63 -33.74
N TYR A 295 -3.47 6.42 -33.40
CA TYR A 295 -3.93 5.43 -34.37
C TYR A 295 -5.24 5.78 -35.05
N PHE A 296 -6.19 6.38 -34.33
CA PHE A 296 -7.45 6.86 -34.91
C PHE A 296 -7.39 8.33 -35.34
N GLY A 297 -6.29 9.02 -35.03
CA GLY A 297 -5.97 10.35 -35.53
C GLY A 297 -5.28 10.34 -36.89
N GLU A 298 -4.61 11.44 -37.23
CA GLU A 298 -3.95 11.61 -38.53
C GLU A 298 -2.73 10.67 -38.72
N ALA A 299 -2.10 10.22 -37.63
CA ALA A 299 -0.92 9.37 -37.71
C ALA A 299 -1.26 7.94 -38.17
N ALA A 300 -2.47 7.44 -37.91
CA ALA A 300 -2.91 6.11 -38.32
C ALA A 300 -1.91 5.01 -37.89
N MET A 301 -1.59 4.07 -38.79
CA MET A 301 -0.57 3.03 -38.56
C MET A 301 0.80 3.58 -38.12
N LEU A 302 1.15 4.82 -38.51
CA LEU A 302 2.42 5.41 -38.12
C LEU A 302 2.51 5.68 -36.61
N GLY A 303 1.37 5.91 -35.95
CA GLY A 303 1.27 6.03 -34.49
C GLY A 303 1.77 4.78 -33.78
N TYR A 304 1.25 3.61 -34.18
CA TYR A 304 1.70 2.31 -33.66
C TYR A 304 3.18 2.05 -33.99
N VAL A 305 3.60 2.26 -35.25
CA VAL A 305 4.98 1.98 -35.67
C VAL A 305 5.99 2.85 -34.93
N LYS A 306 5.70 4.15 -34.75
CA LYS A 306 6.60 5.07 -34.03
C LYS A 306 6.58 4.86 -32.53
N GLY A 307 5.41 4.79 -31.91
CA GLY A 307 5.26 4.79 -30.45
C GLY A 307 5.42 3.43 -29.79
N VAL A 308 5.25 2.33 -30.54
CA VAL A 308 5.33 0.96 -29.99
C VAL A 308 6.44 0.18 -30.69
N GLN A 309 6.24 -0.16 -31.97
CA GLN A 309 7.11 -1.17 -32.62
C GLN A 309 8.59 -0.74 -32.71
N ARG A 310 8.86 0.51 -33.09
CA ARG A 310 10.24 1.02 -33.15
C ARG A 310 10.86 1.13 -31.76
N GLU A 311 10.10 1.51 -30.75
CA GLU A 311 10.59 1.61 -29.38
C GLU A 311 10.88 0.24 -28.79
N GLU A 312 10.02 -0.76 -29.00
CA GLU A 312 10.30 -2.14 -28.60
C GLU A 312 11.58 -2.68 -29.24
N ILE A 313 11.77 -2.47 -30.55
CA ILE A 313 12.99 -2.89 -31.26
C ILE A 313 14.23 -2.20 -30.68
N ARG A 314 14.20 -0.87 -30.57
CA ARG A 314 15.37 -0.08 -30.14
C ARG A 314 15.76 -0.35 -28.69
N GLN A 315 14.79 -0.64 -27.84
CA GLN A 315 15.01 -0.93 -26.42
C GLN A 315 15.22 -2.43 -26.16
N GLY A 316 15.14 -3.28 -27.20
CA GLY A 316 15.32 -4.73 -27.07
C GLY A 316 14.19 -5.42 -26.28
N ILE A 317 12.98 -4.88 -26.32
CA ILE A 317 11.82 -5.45 -25.62
C ILE A 317 11.34 -6.68 -26.37
N ALA A 318 11.35 -7.83 -25.69
CA ALA A 318 11.05 -9.12 -26.29
C ALA A 318 9.59 -9.26 -26.79
N CYS A 319 8.66 -8.43 -26.31
CA CYS A 319 7.26 -8.41 -26.74
C CYS A 319 7.07 -8.16 -28.24
N VAL A 320 8.05 -7.56 -28.95
CA VAL A 320 7.99 -7.44 -30.41
C VAL A 320 7.87 -8.82 -31.08
N LYS A 321 8.45 -9.86 -30.47
CA LYS A 321 8.30 -11.28 -30.80
C LYS A 321 7.26 -11.95 -29.89
N HIS A 322 6.04 -11.42 -29.89
CA HIS A 322 4.98 -11.81 -28.95
C HIS A 322 4.60 -13.31 -29.00
N GLN A 323 4.80 -14.01 -30.13
CA GLN A 323 4.56 -15.45 -30.21
C GLN A 323 5.56 -16.23 -29.35
N ASN A 324 6.85 -15.86 -29.41
CA ASN A 324 7.87 -16.45 -28.55
C ASN A 324 7.59 -16.13 -27.07
N MET A 325 7.23 -14.88 -26.79
CA MET A 325 6.90 -14.46 -25.42
C MET A 325 5.67 -15.18 -24.85
N SER A 326 4.72 -15.59 -25.68
CA SER A 326 3.58 -16.42 -25.27
C SER A 326 3.89 -17.92 -25.24
N GLY A 327 5.13 -18.32 -25.55
CA GLY A 327 5.61 -19.69 -25.40
C GLY A 327 5.49 -20.58 -26.64
N SER A 328 5.37 -20.01 -27.85
CA SER A 328 5.30 -20.81 -29.08
C SER A 328 6.48 -21.77 -29.24
N ASP A 329 7.69 -21.32 -28.91
CA ASP A 329 8.92 -22.10 -29.06
C ASP A 329 8.94 -23.27 -28.09
N VAL A 330 8.53 -23.03 -26.83
CA VAL A 330 8.37 -24.09 -25.82
C VAL A 330 7.36 -25.13 -26.29
N GLY A 331 6.26 -24.69 -26.92
CA GLY A 331 5.26 -25.59 -27.49
C GLY A 331 5.81 -26.42 -28.65
N ASP A 332 6.64 -25.83 -29.52
CA ASP A 332 7.25 -26.54 -30.65
C ASP A 332 8.30 -27.56 -30.20
N ASP A 333 9.15 -27.21 -29.23
CA ASP A 333 10.07 -28.16 -28.58
C ASP A 333 9.29 -29.34 -27.99
N HIS A 334 8.19 -29.06 -27.28
CA HIS A 334 7.36 -30.08 -26.67
C HIS A 334 6.72 -31.04 -27.68
N LYS A 335 6.27 -30.52 -28.84
CA LYS A 335 5.75 -31.36 -29.93
C LYS A 335 6.85 -32.23 -30.54
N GLU A 336 8.05 -31.69 -30.70
CA GLU A 336 9.20 -32.43 -31.24
C GLU A 336 9.60 -33.59 -30.33
N TYR A 337 9.60 -33.39 -29.01
CA TYR A 337 9.86 -34.48 -28.05
C TYR A 337 8.91 -35.68 -28.22
N PHE A 338 7.63 -35.45 -28.55
CA PHE A 338 6.64 -36.53 -28.67
C PHE A 338 6.48 -37.09 -30.08
N ALA A 339 6.53 -36.23 -31.09
CA ALA A 339 6.19 -36.59 -32.47
C ALA A 339 7.42 -36.69 -33.38
N GLY A 340 8.62 -36.30 -32.92
CA GLY A 340 9.84 -36.31 -33.71
C GLY A 340 9.66 -35.56 -35.03
N GLU A 341 10.01 -36.21 -36.14
CA GLU A 341 9.87 -35.65 -37.49
C GLU A 341 8.41 -35.36 -37.90
N ALA A 342 7.42 -35.96 -37.24
CA ALA A 342 6.00 -35.70 -37.52
C ALA A 342 5.46 -34.47 -36.76
N ALA A 343 6.29 -33.77 -35.98
CA ALA A 343 5.87 -32.60 -35.21
C ALA A 343 5.46 -31.43 -36.10
N LEU A 344 4.20 -30.99 -35.95
CA LEU A 344 3.69 -29.80 -36.63
C LEU A 344 4.03 -28.53 -35.83
N LYS A 345 5.16 -27.90 -36.20
CA LYS A 345 5.69 -26.70 -35.56
C LYS A 345 4.95 -25.44 -36.01
N ALA A 346 4.84 -24.44 -35.12
CA ALA A 346 4.38 -23.09 -35.42
C ALA A 346 5.50 -22.23 -36.08
N GLY A 347 6.76 -22.58 -35.86
CA GLY A 347 7.92 -22.08 -36.59
C GLY A 347 7.90 -22.40 -38.09
N GLY A 348 8.70 -21.69 -38.88
CA GLY A 348 8.86 -21.96 -40.32
C GLY A 348 9.31 -20.77 -41.15
N THR A 349 9.49 -20.97 -42.46
CA THR A 349 9.94 -19.94 -43.42
C THR A 349 9.01 -18.73 -43.48
N HIS A 350 7.71 -18.94 -43.30
CA HIS A 350 6.69 -17.89 -43.32
C HIS A 350 6.34 -17.33 -41.93
N ASN A 351 7.11 -17.68 -40.89
CA ASN A 351 6.86 -17.15 -39.55
C ASN A 351 7.08 -15.63 -39.55
N THR A 352 6.08 -14.89 -39.04
CA THR A 352 6.09 -13.42 -39.00
C THR A 352 7.25 -12.85 -38.18
N MET A 353 7.78 -13.62 -37.23
CA MET A 353 8.93 -13.21 -36.43
C MET A 353 10.23 -13.08 -37.22
N ASN A 354 10.32 -13.72 -38.39
CA ASN A 354 11.46 -13.58 -39.30
C ASN A 354 11.65 -12.13 -39.79
N GLN A 355 10.59 -11.32 -39.75
CA GLN A 355 10.66 -9.89 -40.07
C GLN A 355 11.47 -9.08 -39.05
N PHE A 356 11.67 -9.62 -37.84
CA PHE A 356 12.46 -9.01 -36.76
C PHE A 356 13.83 -9.68 -36.58
N ALA A 357 14.27 -10.51 -37.53
CA ALA A 357 15.57 -11.20 -37.46
C ALA A 357 16.76 -10.30 -37.84
N ALA A 358 16.51 -9.22 -38.60
CA ALA A 358 17.52 -8.26 -39.07
C ALA A 358 17.51 -6.92 -38.32
N ALA A 359 16.69 -6.81 -37.27
CA ALA A 359 16.42 -5.59 -36.53
C ALA A 359 17.29 -5.48 -35.26
#